data_AF-X0Z302-F1
#
_entry.id   AF-X0Z302-F1
#
_cell.length_a   1.000
_cell.length_b   1.000
_cell.length_c   1.000
_cell.angle_alpha   90.00
_cell.angle_beta   90.00
_cell.angle_gamma   90.00
#
_symmetry.space_group_name_H-M   'P 1'
#
loop_
_entity.id
_entity.type
_entity.pdbx_description
1 polymer ?
#
loop_
_entity_poly.entity_id
_entity_poly.type
_entity_poly.pdbx_seq_one_letter_code
_entity_poly.pdbx_strand_id
1 'polypeptide(L)'
;LPGLIVLDTGKDFSTFGQLVILILLQCGGLGIMTMSTMFAFLVGKRISLRQRLIMQESLNQFSIGGLVRLAKYILIFTAVIEVVGAIILFFCWQKIYSPLQALYLAVFHSISAFCNAGFSLFSDSIMRYKGDLIINLTFVVLIILGGIGFLVLLELFQYGKNGALSLHAKLALKISLILILIGFIIIFFIESNNPSTLGDLNFPEKIYGSIFQSVTARTAGFNTIHIGSMQNATLFLIIILMFIGASPSSTGGGI
;
A
#
# COMPACT_ATOMS: atom_id res chain seq x y z
N LEU A 1 5.49 -5.54 5.79
CA LEU A 1 6.00 -6.93 5.63
C LEU A 1 6.94 -6.96 4.43
N PRO A 2 8.03 -7.74 4.41
CA PRO A 2 8.81 -7.89 3.19
C PRO A 2 8.00 -8.69 2.16
N GLY A 3 7.68 -8.10 1.01
CA GLY A 3 7.00 -8.76 -0.12
C GLY A 3 7.89 -9.75 -0.88
N LEU A 4 8.86 -10.37 -0.18
CA LEU A 4 9.78 -11.33 -0.75
C LEU A 4 9.14 -12.71 -0.71
N ILE A 5 9.15 -13.38 -1.86
CA ILE A 5 8.55 -14.69 -2.02
C ILE A 5 9.62 -15.70 -2.45
N VAL A 6 9.65 -16.86 -1.80
CA VAL A 6 10.48 -18.00 -2.21
C VAL A 6 9.70 -18.90 -3.19
N LEU A 7 8.37 -18.89 -3.07
CA LEU A 7 7.42 -19.64 -3.88
C LEU A 7 6.40 -18.67 -4.47
N ASP A 8 5.92 -18.95 -5.67
CA ASP A 8 4.95 -18.13 -6.38
C ASP A 8 3.58 -18.21 -5.69
N THR A 9 3.11 -17.07 -5.16
CA THR A 9 1.83 -16.97 -4.42
C THR A 9 0.64 -17.47 -5.22
N GLY A 10 0.63 -17.23 -6.54
CA GLY A 10 -0.46 -17.60 -7.43
C GLY A 10 -0.44 -19.08 -7.80
N LYS A 11 0.75 -19.67 -7.99
CA LYS A 11 0.92 -21.04 -8.48
C LYS A 11 1.09 -22.09 -7.39
N ASP A 12 1.88 -21.79 -6.36
CA ASP A 12 2.35 -22.80 -5.41
C ASP A 12 1.40 -22.96 -4.20
N PHE A 13 0.56 -21.96 -3.95
CA PHE A 13 -0.41 -21.98 -2.86
C PHE A 13 -1.81 -22.28 -3.35
N SER A 14 -2.51 -23.16 -2.63
CA SER A 14 -3.94 -23.37 -2.84
C SER A 14 -4.74 -22.11 -2.50
N THR A 15 -6.00 -22.05 -2.94
CA THR A 15 -6.92 -20.95 -2.59
C THR A 15 -7.02 -20.75 -1.07
N PHE A 16 -6.98 -21.83 -0.30
CA PHE A 16 -6.91 -21.77 1.16
C PHE A 16 -5.61 -21.09 1.64
N GLY A 17 -4.46 -21.48 1.10
CA GLY A 17 -3.17 -20.86 1.42
C GLY A 17 -3.13 -19.36 1.09
N GLN A 18 -3.67 -18.98 -0.07
CA GLN A 18 -3.79 -17.58 -0.48
C GLN A 18 -4.70 -16.77 0.47
N LEU A 19 -5.81 -17.36 0.96
CA LEU A 19 -6.65 -16.71 1.97
C LEU A 19 -5.93 -16.54 3.32
N VAL A 20 -5.15 -17.53 3.74
CA VAL A 20 -4.32 -17.42 4.96
C VAL A 20 -3.31 -16.29 4.80
N ILE A 21 -2.62 -16.20 3.66
CA ILE A 21 -1.71 -15.10 3.34
C ILE A 21 -2.45 -13.77 3.43
N LEU A 22 -3.61 -13.64 2.79
CA LEU A 22 -4.40 -12.41 2.79
C LEU A 22 -4.77 -11.94 4.21
N ILE A 23 -5.17 -12.86 5.10
CA ILE A 23 -5.46 -12.55 6.50
C ILE A 23 -4.21 -12.07 7.24
N LEU A 24 -3.05 -12.70 6.97
CA LEU A 24 -1.78 -12.29 7.56
C LEU A 24 -1.35 -10.91 7.07
N LEU A 25 -1.57 -10.59 5.79
CA LEU A 25 -1.32 -9.26 5.23
C LEU A 25 -2.17 -8.20 5.96
N GLN A 26 -3.47 -8.47 6.15
CA GLN A 26 -4.36 -7.55 6.86
C GLN A 26 -3.92 -7.34 8.31
N CYS A 27 -3.61 -8.43 9.01
CA CYS A 27 -3.19 -8.39 10.40
C CYS A 27 -1.87 -7.62 10.57
N GLY A 28 -0.92 -7.80 9.66
CA GLY A 28 0.36 -7.13 9.70
C GLY A 28 0.28 -5.66 9.27
N GLY A 29 -0.52 -5.34 8.25
CA GLY A 29 -0.70 -3.96 7.77
C GLY A 29 -1.40 -3.07 8.79
N LEU A 30 -2.45 -3.58 9.46
CA LEU A 30 -3.18 -2.82 10.48
C LEU A 30 -2.58 -2.88 11.87
N GLY A 31 -1.69 -3.85 12.10
CA GLY A 31 -1.15 -4.17 13.41
C GLY A 31 -2.11 -5.02 14.27
N ILE A 32 -1.51 -5.89 15.08
CA ILE A 32 -2.21 -6.88 15.92
C ILE A 32 -3.19 -6.20 16.90
N MET A 33 -2.85 -5.00 17.38
CA MET A 33 -3.68 -4.26 18.34
C MET A 33 -4.96 -3.70 17.72
N THR A 34 -4.91 -3.23 16.48
CA THR A 34 -6.09 -2.77 15.74
C THR A 34 -7.03 -3.94 15.47
N MET A 35 -6.49 -5.10 15.07
CA MET A 35 -7.27 -6.33 14.87
C MET A 35 -7.90 -6.84 16.17
N SER A 36 -7.15 -6.86 17.27
CA SER A 36 -7.67 -7.26 18.58
C SER A 36 -8.82 -6.36 19.04
N THR A 37 -8.72 -5.06 18.73
CA THR A 37 -9.78 -4.07 19.01
C THR A 37 -11.03 -4.31 18.17
N MET A 38 -10.87 -4.71 16.90
CA MET A 38 -11.98 -5.13 16.04
C MET A 38 -12.75 -6.30 16.66
N PHE A 39 -12.04 -7.36 17.07
CA PHE A 39 -12.67 -8.54 17.68
C PHE A 39 -13.36 -8.19 19.00
N ALA A 40 -12.72 -7.40 19.87
CA ALA A 40 -13.34 -6.95 21.11
C ALA A 40 -14.63 -6.16 20.85
N PHE A 41 -14.64 -5.30 19.83
CA PHE A 41 -15.81 -4.53 19.43
C PHE A 41 -16.95 -5.42 18.89
N LEU A 42 -16.65 -6.38 18.00
CA LEU A 42 -17.64 -7.30 17.44
C LEU A 42 -18.30 -8.18 18.51
N VAL A 43 -17.56 -8.56 19.55
CA VAL A 43 -18.06 -9.38 20.67
C VAL A 43 -18.72 -8.50 21.77
N GLY A 44 -18.73 -7.17 21.61
CA GLY A 44 -19.29 -6.25 22.61
C GLY A 44 -18.50 -6.17 23.91
N LYS A 45 -17.24 -6.61 23.93
CA LYS A 45 -16.38 -6.57 25.12
C LYS A 45 -15.85 -5.16 25.35
N ARG A 46 -15.86 -4.73 26.61
CA ARG A 46 -15.24 -3.47 27.02
C ARG A 46 -13.71 -3.59 26.97
N ILE A 47 -13.06 -2.58 26.40
CA ILE A 47 -11.60 -2.51 26.30
C ILE A 47 -11.02 -1.98 27.62
N SER A 48 -10.16 -2.77 28.24
CA SER A 48 -9.53 -2.45 29.54
C SER A 48 -8.45 -1.37 29.41
N LEU A 49 -8.09 -0.72 30.51
CA LEU A 49 -6.99 0.26 30.54
C LEU A 49 -5.67 -0.35 30.07
N ARG A 50 -5.38 -1.60 30.47
CA ARG A 50 -4.19 -2.33 30.03
C ARG A 50 -4.14 -2.48 28.51
N GLN A 51 -5.27 -2.81 27.87
CA GLN A 51 -5.35 -2.91 26.41
C GLN A 51 -5.12 -1.54 25.75
N ARG A 52 -5.67 -0.46 26.32
CA ARG A 52 -5.45 0.90 25.80
C ARG A 52 -3.99 1.36 25.92
N LEU A 53 -3.28 0.98 26.99
CA LEU A 53 -1.84 1.26 27.14
C LEU A 53 -1.01 0.56 26.05
N ILE A 54 -1.33 -0.69 25.74
CA ILE A 54 -0.63 -1.41 24.67
C ILE A 54 -0.97 -0.79 23.30
N MET A 55 -2.21 -0.34 23.08
CA MET A 55 -2.60 0.36 21.86
C MET A 55 -1.83 1.67 21.68
N GLN A 56 -1.65 2.42 22.77
CA GLN A 56 -0.91 3.67 22.78
C GLN A 56 0.50 3.47 22.22
N GLU A 57 1.20 2.45 22.73
CA GLU A 57 2.56 2.11 22.30
C GLU A 57 2.56 1.67 20.83
N SER A 58 1.65 0.77 20.44
CA SER A 58 1.60 0.22 19.08
C SER A 58 1.27 1.25 17.98
N LEU A 59 0.47 2.27 18.32
CA LEU A 59 0.09 3.35 17.42
C LEU A 59 0.99 4.59 17.60
N ASN A 60 2.05 4.48 18.40
CA ASN A 60 3.01 5.54 18.72
C ASN A 60 2.32 6.86 19.14
N GLN A 61 1.37 6.76 20.08
CA GLN A 61 0.56 7.89 20.57
C GLN A 61 1.01 8.39 21.94
N PHE A 62 0.87 9.70 22.17
CA PHE A 62 1.20 10.30 23.48
C PHE A 62 0.05 10.28 24.49
N SER A 63 -1.19 9.97 24.06
CA SER A 63 -2.35 9.96 24.96
C SER A 63 -3.26 8.74 24.77
N ILE A 64 -3.88 8.31 25.88
CA ILE A 64 -4.78 7.15 25.94
C ILE A 64 -6.21 7.53 25.47
N GLY A 65 -6.54 8.82 25.53
CA GLY A 65 -7.85 9.34 25.17
C GLY A 65 -8.18 9.10 23.71
N GLY A 66 -9.32 8.47 23.43
CA GLY A 66 -9.79 8.32 22.04
C GLY A 66 -9.12 7.22 21.21
N LEU A 67 -8.17 6.43 21.75
CA LEU A 67 -7.51 5.34 21.02
C LEU A 67 -8.48 4.30 20.44
N VAL A 68 -9.55 3.98 21.17
CA VAL A 68 -10.59 3.05 20.69
C VAL A 68 -11.33 3.65 19.48
N ARG A 69 -11.58 4.96 19.49
CA ARG A 69 -12.21 5.67 18.38
C ARG A 69 -11.27 5.71 17.17
N LEU A 70 -9.97 5.96 17.39
CA LEU A 70 -8.95 5.92 16.36
C LEU A 70 -8.88 4.54 15.71
N ALA A 71 -8.79 3.46 16.47
CA ALA A 71 -8.79 2.10 15.93
C ALA A 71 -10.06 1.77 15.14
N LYS A 72 -11.23 2.25 15.59
CA LYS A 72 -12.47 2.11 14.82
C LYS A 72 -12.39 2.85 13.48
N TYR A 73 -11.85 4.06 13.45
CA TYR A 73 -11.65 4.79 12.21
C TYR A 73 -10.66 4.09 11.28
N ILE A 74 -9.56 3.55 11.81
CA ILE A 74 -8.58 2.77 11.03
C ILE A 74 -9.27 1.61 10.30
N LEU A 75 -10.05 0.82 11.02
CA LEU A 75 -10.76 -0.33 10.44
C LEU A 75 -11.77 0.09 9.37
N ILE A 76 -12.54 1.15 9.62
CA ILE A 76 -13.53 1.65 8.65
C ILE A 76 -12.84 2.21 7.41
N PHE A 77 -11.81 3.05 7.57
CA PHE A 77 -11.09 3.63 6.43
C PHE A 77 -10.43 2.55 5.59
N THR A 78 -9.79 1.58 6.23
CA THR A 78 -9.17 0.45 5.55
C THR A 78 -10.20 -0.31 4.72
N ALA A 79 -11.29 -0.75 5.35
CA ALA A 79 -12.33 -1.50 4.66
C ALA A 79 -12.94 -0.71 3.49
N VAL A 80 -13.17 0.60 3.65
CA VAL A 80 -13.72 1.45 2.59
C VAL A 80 -12.72 1.59 1.43
N ILE A 81 -11.45 1.89 1.72
CA ILE A 81 -10.42 2.09 0.69
C ILE A 81 -10.17 0.78 -0.07
N GLU A 82 -10.08 -0.34 0.63
CA GLU A 82 -9.90 -1.66 0.02
C GLU A 82 -11.10 -2.08 -0.82
N VAL A 83 -12.33 -1.83 -0.36
CA VAL A 83 -13.54 -2.14 -1.15
C VAL A 83 -13.59 -1.28 -2.39
N VAL A 84 -13.30 0.02 -2.30
CA VAL A 84 -13.28 0.91 -3.47
C VAL A 84 -12.19 0.48 -4.47
N GLY A 85 -10.99 0.18 -3.99
CA GLY A 85 -9.90 -0.33 -4.82
C GLY A 85 -10.26 -1.65 -5.51
N ALA A 86 -10.85 -2.60 -4.76
CA ALA A 86 -11.32 -3.87 -5.28
C ALA A 86 -12.43 -3.69 -6.32
N ILE A 87 -13.38 -2.76 -6.13
CA ILE A 87 -14.43 -2.49 -7.12
C ILE A 87 -13.82 -1.99 -8.43
N ILE A 88 -12.87 -1.06 -8.37
CA ILE A 88 -12.21 -0.52 -9.58
C ILE A 88 -11.45 -1.64 -10.31
N LEU A 89 -10.64 -2.41 -9.58
CA LEU A 89 -9.88 -3.53 -10.15
C LEU A 89 -10.79 -4.63 -10.71
N PHE A 90 -11.91 -4.90 -10.04
CA PHE A 90 -12.90 -5.88 -10.50
C PHE A 90 -13.44 -5.52 -11.87
N PHE A 91 -13.87 -4.27 -12.09
CA PHE A 91 -14.38 -3.85 -13.40
C PHE A 91 -13.33 -3.87 -14.51
N CYS A 92 -12.04 -3.66 -14.17
CA CYS A 92 -10.96 -3.85 -15.13
C CYS A 92 -10.76 -5.33 -15.47
N TRP A 93 -10.69 -6.20 -14.47
CA TRP A 93 -10.38 -7.62 -14.66
C TRP A 93 -11.55 -8.48 -15.11
N GLN A 94 -12.80 -8.07 -14.88
CA GLN A 94 -14.00 -8.75 -15.40
C GLN A 94 -14.03 -8.78 -16.94
N LYS A 95 -13.34 -7.85 -17.61
CA LYS A 95 -13.22 -7.84 -19.07
C LYS A 95 -12.38 -8.99 -19.62
N ILE A 96 -11.53 -9.60 -18.78
CA ILE A 96 -10.52 -10.59 -19.16
C ILE A 96 -10.79 -11.95 -18.49
N TYR A 97 -11.21 -11.94 -17.23
CA TYR A 97 -11.44 -13.14 -16.42
C TYR A 97 -12.92 -13.32 -16.09
N SER A 98 -13.30 -14.55 -15.70
CA SER A 98 -14.65 -14.81 -15.20
C SER A 98 -14.99 -13.94 -13.99
N PRO A 99 -16.25 -13.55 -13.75
CA PRO A 99 -16.62 -12.63 -12.68
C PRO A 99 -16.12 -13.08 -11.29
N LEU A 100 -16.23 -14.37 -10.98
CA LEU A 100 -15.77 -14.89 -9.69
C LEU A 100 -14.24 -14.78 -9.52
N GLN A 101 -13.49 -15.09 -10.58
CA GLN A 101 -12.03 -14.96 -10.58
C GLN A 101 -11.59 -13.50 -10.52
N ALA A 102 -12.25 -12.61 -11.29
CA ALA A 102 -11.97 -11.18 -11.27
C ALA A 102 -12.20 -10.59 -9.87
N LEU A 103 -13.28 -11.00 -9.19
CA LEU A 103 -13.57 -10.57 -7.81
C LEU A 103 -12.48 -11.03 -6.84
N TYR A 104 -12.07 -12.29 -6.95
CA TYR A 104 -11.01 -12.84 -6.11
C TYR A 104 -9.67 -12.12 -6.31
N LEU A 105 -9.26 -11.92 -7.56
CA LEU A 105 -8.06 -11.18 -7.92
C LEU A 105 -8.13 -9.75 -7.38
N ALA A 106 -9.26 -9.06 -7.59
CA ALA A 106 -9.46 -7.67 -7.19
C ALA A 106 -9.35 -7.46 -5.68
N VAL A 107 -10.02 -8.29 -4.90
CA VAL A 107 -9.97 -8.23 -3.43
C VAL A 107 -8.57 -8.50 -2.92
N PHE A 108 -7.92 -9.57 -3.40
CA PHE A 108 -6.58 -9.93 -2.96
C PHE A 108 -5.57 -8.80 -3.23
N HIS A 109 -5.55 -8.30 -4.47
CA HIS A 109 -4.60 -7.26 -4.85
C HIS A 109 -4.90 -5.91 -4.20
N SER A 110 -6.17 -5.57 -3.97
CA SER A 110 -6.50 -4.31 -3.30
C SER A 110 -6.02 -4.29 -1.84
N ILE A 111 -6.24 -5.39 -1.11
CA ILE A 111 -5.74 -5.55 0.26
C ILE A 111 -4.20 -5.55 0.28
N SER A 112 -3.58 -6.33 -0.61
CA SER A 112 -2.12 -6.43 -0.70
C SER A 112 -1.47 -5.07 -1.04
N ALA A 113 -2.08 -4.29 -1.92
CA ALA A 113 -1.65 -2.94 -2.27
C ALA A 113 -1.82 -1.95 -1.11
N PHE A 114 -2.98 -1.91 -0.46
CA PHE A 114 -3.20 -1.02 0.68
C PHE A 114 -2.30 -1.37 1.88
N CYS A 115 -2.09 -2.66 2.14
CA CYS A 115 -1.21 -3.13 3.21
C CYS A 115 0.29 -3.03 2.86
N ASN A 116 0.66 -2.48 1.69
CA ASN A 116 2.05 -2.39 1.23
C ASN A 116 2.80 -3.73 1.35
N ALA A 117 2.13 -4.80 0.92
CA ALA A 117 2.61 -6.17 1.11
C ALA A 117 3.40 -6.69 -0.09
N GLY A 118 3.06 -6.29 -1.30
CA GLY A 118 3.76 -6.68 -2.54
C GLY A 118 3.43 -8.08 -3.05
N PHE A 119 2.53 -8.80 -2.38
CA PHE A 119 2.08 -10.11 -2.84
C PHE A 119 1.10 -9.95 -4.00
N SER A 120 1.33 -10.70 -5.07
CA SER A 120 0.45 -10.78 -6.23
C SER A 120 0.08 -12.23 -6.50
N LEU A 121 -1.15 -12.45 -6.99
CA LEU A 121 -1.59 -13.76 -7.48
C LEU A 121 -1.10 -14.03 -8.91
N PHE A 122 -0.43 -13.07 -9.54
CA PHE A 122 0.22 -13.28 -10.83
C PHE A 122 1.72 -13.49 -10.62
N SER A 123 2.29 -14.46 -11.35
CA SER A 123 3.72 -14.78 -11.31
C SER A 123 4.64 -13.61 -11.67
N ASP A 124 4.16 -12.70 -12.51
CA ASP A 124 4.86 -11.52 -13.00
C ASP A 124 4.49 -10.25 -12.21
N SER A 125 3.95 -10.40 -10.99
CA SER A 125 3.42 -9.29 -10.20
C SER A 125 2.35 -8.53 -10.99
N ILE A 126 2.60 -7.30 -11.43
CA ILE A 126 1.68 -6.53 -12.27
C ILE A 126 2.32 -6.08 -13.58
N MET A 127 3.43 -6.71 -13.99
CA MET A 127 4.19 -6.35 -15.19
C MET A 127 3.34 -6.47 -16.46
N ARG A 128 2.47 -7.48 -16.57
CA ARG A 128 1.49 -7.58 -17.67
C ARG A 128 0.56 -6.37 -17.82
N TYR A 129 0.37 -5.57 -16.75
CA TYR A 129 -0.49 -4.39 -16.74
C TYR A 129 0.29 -3.07 -16.81
N LYS A 130 1.57 -3.09 -17.21
CA LYS A 130 2.39 -1.88 -17.37
C LYS A 130 1.83 -0.85 -18.38
N GLY A 131 0.89 -1.25 -19.23
CA GLY A 131 0.20 -0.37 -20.19
C GLY A 131 -1.13 0.23 -19.67
N ASP A 132 -1.66 -0.30 -18.57
CA ASP A 132 -3.03 0.02 -18.13
C ASP A 132 -3.03 1.16 -17.11
N LEU A 133 -3.49 2.33 -17.53
CA LEU A 133 -3.54 3.53 -16.69
C LEU A 133 -4.39 3.32 -15.43
N ILE A 134 -5.55 2.68 -15.56
CA ILE A 134 -6.51 2.57 -14.45
C ILE A 134 -5.96 1.63 -13.39
N ILE A 135 -5.41 0.48 -13.80
CA ILE A 135 -4.81 -0.48 -12.87
C ILE A 135 -3.61 0.17 -12.17
N ASN A 136 -2.66 0.75 -12.91
CA ASN A 136 -1.47 1.36 -12.31
C ASN A 136 -1.83 2.48 -11.33
N LEU A 137 -2.75 3.36 -11.71
CA LEU A 137 -3.19 4.46 -10.83
C LEU A 137 -3.89 3.94 -9.57
N THR A 138 -4.71 2.88 -9.69
CA THR A 138 -5.40 2.28 -8.55
C THR A 138 -4.40 1.75 -7.53
N PHE A 139 -3.39 1.00 -7.98
CA PHE A 139 -2.32 0.52 -7.09
C PHE A 139 -1.52 1.66 -6.47
N VAL A 140 -1.11 2.66 -7.25
CA VAL A 140 -0.39 3.85 -6.74
C VAL A 140 -1.18 4.54 -5.63
N VAL A 141 -2.48 4.76 -5.84
CA VAL A 141 -3.34 5.41 -4.85
C VAL A 141 -3.48 4.54 -3.60
N LEU A 142 -3.73 3.24 -3.74
CA LEU A 142 -3.84 2.33 -2.60
C LEU A 142 -2.56 2.29 -1.76
N ILE A 143 -1.40 2.21 -2.41
CA ILE A 143 -0.08 2.20 -1.77
C ILE A 143 0.17 3.50 -1.01
N ILE A 144 -0.11 4.65 -1.64
CA ILE A 144 0.07 5.96 -1.01
C ILE A 144 -0.86 6.09 0.20
N LEU A 145 -2.15 5.75 0.05
CA LEU A 145 -3.10 5.84 1.15
C LEU A 145 -2.73 4.91 2.32
N GLY A 146 -2.24 3.70 2.03
CA GLY A 146 -1.70 2.80 3.04
C GLY A 146 -0.44 3.34 3.72
N GLY A 147 0.44 4.01 2.98
CA GLY A 147 1.76 4.45 3.42
C GLY A 147 1.86 5.83 4.08
N ILE A 148 0.86 6.72 3.95
CA ILE A 148 0.91 8.07 4.56
C ILE A 148 0.56 8.11 6.05
N GLY A 149 0.05 7.02 6.61
CA GLY A 149 -0.24 6.89 8.04
C GLY A 149 -1.71 7.16 8.40
N PHE A 150 -2.22 6.38 9.35
CA PHE A 150 -3.65 6.37 9.69
C PHE A 150 -4.14 7.69 10.32
N LEU A 151 -3.30 8.34 11.12
CA LEU A 151 -3.62 9.65 11.70
C LEU A 151 -3.76 10.72 10.62
N VAL A 152 -2.90 10.67 9.61
CA VAL A 152 -2.93 11.63 8.49
C VAL A 152 -4.22 11.46 7.70
N LEU A 153 -4.63 10.22 7.43
CA LEU A 153 -5.93 9.92 6.81
C LEU A 153 -7.10 10.48 7.63
N LEU A 154 -7.07 10.28 8.95
CA LEU A 154 -8.12 10.78 9.85
C LEU A 154 -8.19 12.32 9.86
N GLU A 155 -7.04 13.00 9.91
CA GLU A 155 -6.97 14.46 9.87
C GLU A 155 -7.43 15.02 8.52
N LEU A 156 -7.04 14.40 7.40
CA LEU A 156 -7.51 14.79 6.07
C LEU A 156 -9.03 14.67 5.95
N PHE A 157 -9.62 13.61 6.49
CA PHE A 157 -11.07 13.44 6.52
C PHE A 157 -11.78 14.51 7.37
N GLN A 158 -11.15 14.97 8.45
CA GLN A 158 -11.70 15.99 9.36
C GLN A 158 -11.33 17.43 8.96
N TYR A 159 -10.42 17.61 7.99
CA TYR A 159 -9.88 18.91 7.61
C TYR A 159 -10.98 19.90 7.22
N GLY A 160 -12.00 19.45 6.48
CA GLY A 160 -13.14 20.29 6.10
C GLY A 160 -14.00 20.81 7.26
N LYS A 161 -13.85 20.25 8.47
CA LYS A 161 -14.58 20.69 9.68
C LYS A 161 -13.71 21.54 10.62
N ASN A 162 -12.42 21.23 10.73
CA ASN A 162 -11.53 21.84 11.73
C ASN A 162 -10.49 22.82 11.12
N GLY A 163 -10.35 22.87 9.79
CA GLY A 163 -9.56 23.87 9.04
C GLY A 163 -8.05 23.81 9.18
N ALA A 164 -7.49 22.99 10.09
CA ALA A 164 -6.06 22.90 10.33
C ALA A 164 -5.57 21.45 10.40
N LEU A 165 -4.51 21.16 9.66
CA LEU A 165 -3.70 19.94 9.80
C LEU A 165 -2.63 20.14 10.87
N SER A 166 -2.33 19.10 11.62
CA SER A 166 -1.22 19.05 12.56
C SER A 166 0.13 19.20 11.84
N LEU A 167 1.16 19.56 12.61
CA LEU A 167 2.52 19.63 12.06
C LEU A 167 2.97 18.26 11.52
N HIS A 168 2.62 17.18 12.22
CA HIS A 168 2.93 15.81 11.82
C HIS A 168 2.29 15.48 10.45
N ALA A 169 0.99 15.73 10.27
CA ALA A 169 0.31 15.49 9.00
C ALA A 169 0.86 16.35 7.86
N LYS A 170 1.17 17.64 8.11
CA LYS A 170 1.80 18.52 7.11
C LYS A 170 3.17 18.01 6.68
N LEU A 171 4.01 17.58 7.62
CA LEU A 171 5.34 17.05 7.32
C LEU A 171 5.24 15.71 6.58
N ALA A 172 4.40 14.78 7.05
CA ALA A 172 4.21 13.47 6.44
C ALA A 172 3.79 13.60 4.96
N LEU A 173 2.82 14.47 4.66
CA LEU A 173 2.36 14.72 3.30
C LEU A 173 3.42 15.41 2.44
N LYS A 174 4.06 16.47 2.95
CA LYS A 174 5.09 17.22 2.20
C LYS A 174 6.30 16.36 1.86
N ILE A 175 6.87 15.67 2.86
CA ILE A 175 8.05 14.83 2.67
C ILE A 175 7.69 13.67 1.73
N SER A 176 6.52 13.06 1.90
CA SER A 176 6.11 11.96 1.02
C SER A 176 5.97 12.39 -0.43
N LEU A 177 5.37 13.56 -0.67
CA LEU A 177 5.25 14.12 -2.01
C LEU A 177 6.63 14.43 -2.61
N ILE A 178 7.52 15.05 -1.85
CA ILE A 178 8.88 15.38 -2.30
C ILE A 178 9.65 14.11 -2.68
N LEU A 179 9.63 13.07 -1.83
CA LEU A 179 10.33 11.82 -2.12
C LEU A 179 9.77 11.11 -3.35
N ILE A 180 8.44 11.07 -3.50
CA ILE A 180 7.79 10.47 -4.67
C ILE A 180 8.16 11.24 -5.94
N LEU A 181 8.18 12.58 -5.90
CA LEU A 181 8.53 13.41 -7.05
C LEU A 181 10.01 13.27 -7.43
N ILE A 182 10.92 13.30 -6.45
CA ILE A 182 12.36 13.11 -6.69
C ILE A 182 12.61 11.73 -7.29
N GLY A 183 12.02 10.67 -6.69
CA GLY A 183 12.13 9.31 -7.19
C GLY A 183 11.59 9.20 -8.62
N PHE A 184 10.43 9.79 -8.89
CA PHE A 184 9.81 9.80 -10.21
C PHE A 184 10.73 10.46 -11.24
N ILE A 185 11.22 11.67 -10.96
CA ILE A 185 12.06 12.44 -11.89
C ILE A 185 13.32 11.65 -12.23
N ILE A 186 14.03 11.13 -11.23
CA ILE A 186 15.30 10.43 -11.46
C ILE A 186 15.05 9.11 -12.22
N ILE A 187 14.06 8.32 -11.81
CA ILE A 187 13.70 7.06 -12.51
C ILE A 187 13.31 7.37 -13.96
N PHE A 188 12.50 8.41 -14.19
CA PHE A 188 12.05 8.79 -15.52
C PHE A 188 13.24 9.15 -16.42
N PHE A 189 14.15 10.01 -15.99
CA PHE A 189 15.28 10.41 -16.84
C PHE A 189 16.28 9.29 -17.11
N ILE A 190 16.52 8.40 -16.15
CA ILE A 190 17.49 7.31 -16.32
C ILE A 190 16.89 6.16 -17.14
N GLU A 191 15.69 5.70 -16.79
CA GLU A 191 15.09 4.51 -17.40
C GLU A 191 14.33 4.80 -18.70
N SER A 192 13.99 6.06 -19.01
CA SER A 192 13.32 6.39 -20.28
C SER A 192 14.11 6.01 -21.52
N ASN A 193 15.43 5.87 -21.41
CA ASN A 193 16.34 5.46 -22.48
C ASN A 193 16.77 3.99 -22.38
N ASN A 194 16.34 3.26 -21.34
CA ASN A 194 16.71 1.85 -21.16
C ASN A 194 15.72 0.95 -21.92
N PRO A 195 16.13 0.32 -23.04
CA PRO A 195 15.23 -0.52 -23.83
C PRO A 195 14.72 -1.74 -23.06
N SER A 196 15.45 -2.19 -22.03
CA SER A 196 15.04 -3.37 -21.25
C SER A 196 13.91 -3.10 -20.25
N THR A 197 13.50 -1.83 -20.06
CA THR A 197 12.53 -1.42 -19.04
C THR A 197 11.46 -0.48 -19.59
N LEU A 198 11.66 0.84 -19.51
CA LEU A 198 10.71 1.88 -19.92
C LEU A 198 10.99 2.41 -21.33
N GLY A 199 12.13 2.06 -21.95
CA GLY A 199 12.56 2.58 -23.24
C GLY A 199 11.55 2.39 -24.37
N ASP A 200 10.96 1.19 -24.44
CA ASP A 200 10.04 0.78 -25.51
C ASP A 200 8.58 1.23 -25.27
N LEU A 201 8.30 1.89 -24.15
CA LEU A 201 6.95 2.32 -23.79
C LEU A 201 6.59 3.67 -24.40
N ASN A 202 5.30 3.94 -24.58
CA ASN A 202 4.84 5.25 -25.03
C ASN A 202 5.10 6.32 -23.95
N PHE A 203 5.17 7.60 -24.34
CA PHE A 203 5.48 8.68 -23.41
C PHE A 203 4.59 8.72 -22.14
N PRO A 204 3.24 8.58 -22.23
CA PRO A 204 2.39 8.49 -21.04
C PRO A 204 2.73 7.29 -20.15
N GLU A 205 3.09 6.17 -20.77
CA GLU A 205 3.41 4.91 -20.09
C GLU A 205 4.74 4.97 -19.35
N LYS A 206 5.71 5.70 -19.90
CA LYS A 206 6.94 6.06 -19.18
C LYS A 206 6.61 6.86 -17.92
N ILE A 207 5.70 7.85 -18.01
CA ILE A 207 5.35 8.69 -16.87
C ILE A 207 4.77 7.85 -15.73
N TYR A 208 3.65 7.17 -15.97
CA TYR A 208 3.00 6.44 -14.87
C TYR A 208 3.82 5.20 -14.47
N GLY A 209 4.62 4.60 -15.36
CA GLY A 209 5.59 3.56 -15.02
C GLY A 209 6.67 4.05 -14.05
N SER A 210 7.24 5.24 -14.29
CA SER A 210 8.21 5.86 -13.36
C SER A 210 7.58 6.28 -12.04
N ILE A 211 6.36 6.82 -12.05
CA ILE A 211 5.62 7.14 -10.81
C ILE A 211 5.37 5.86 -10.01
N PHE A 212 4.94 4.79 -10.68
CA PHE A 212 4.70 3.50 -10.04
C PHE A 212 5.95 3.02 -9.32
N GLN A 213 7.11 3.05 -9.98
CA GLN A 213 8.37 2.59 -9.40
C GLN A 213 8.84 3.47 -8.24
N SER A 214 8.66 4.79 -8.34
CA SER A 214 8.95 5.70 -7.23
C SER A 214 8.09 5.41 -5.99
N VAL A 215 6.80 5.16 -6.20
CA VAL A 215 5.84 4.86 -5.13
C VAL A 215 6.08 3.46 -4.55
N THR A 216 6.33 2.46 -5.39
CA THR A 216 6.54 1.07 -4.95
C THR A 216 7.81 0.91 -4.12
N ALA A 217 8.84 1.70 -4.42
CA ALA A 217 10.09 1.74 -3.66
C ALA A 217 9.87 2.14 -2.19
N ARG A 218 8.73 2.77 -1.85
CA ARG A 218 8.37 3.08 -0.47
C ARG A 218 7.58 1.95 0.19
N THR A 219 8.16 0.75 0.17
CA THR A 219 7.71 -0.50 0.84
C THR A 219 6.52 -1.24 0.25
N ALA A 220 6.09 -0.98 -1.00
CA ALA A 220 4.93 -1.67 -1.55
C ALA A 220 5.22 -3.00 -2.23
N GLY A 221 6.41 -3.18 -2.82
CA GLY A 221 6.88 -4.47 -3.35
C GLY A 221 6.26 -4.97 -4.67
N PHE A 222 5.44 -4.16 -5.35
CA PHE A 222 4.90 -4.49 -6.68
C PHE A 222 5.85 -4.08 -7.81
N ASN A 223 5.84 -4.85 -8.90
CA ASN A 223 6.69 -4.61 -10.07
C ASN A 223 5.86 -4.43 -11.33
N THR A 224 6.05 -3.31 -12.03
CA THR A 224 5.53 -3.05 -13.40
C THR A 224 6.59 -3.25 -14.49
N ILE A 225 7.87 -3.24 -14.09
CA ILE A 225 9.03 -3.50 -14.96
C ILE A 225 9.96 -4.49 -14.25
N HIS A 226 10.85 -5.10 -15.02
CA HIS A 226 11.82 -6.05 -14.48
C HIS A 226 12.92 -5.30 -13.71
N ILE A 227 12.89 -5.35 -12.38
CA ILE A 227 13.84 -4.63 -11.51
C ILE A 227 15.29 -5.05 -11.80
N GLY A 228 15.52 -6.33 -12.09
CA GLY A 228 16.87 -6.84 -12.41
C GLY A 228 17.46 -6.31 -13.72
N SER A 229 16.67 -5.61 -14.54
CA SER A 229 17.10 -5.00 -15.80
C SER A 229 17.24 -3.47 -15.73
N MET A 230 17.05 -2.90 -14.54
CA MET A 230 17.22 -1.45 -14.31
C MET A 230 18.71 -1.09 -14.24
N GLN A 231 19.02 0.17 -14.51
CA GLN A 231 20.39 0.67 -14.37
C GLN A 231 20.82 0.71 -12.90
N ASN A 232 22.12 0.51 -12.66
CA ASN A 232 22.70 0.53 -11.31
C ASN A 232 22.41 1.84 -10.55
N ALA A 233 22.39 2.97 -11.26
CA ALA A 233 22.04 4.27 -10.67
C ALA A 233 20.59 4.29 -10.16
N THR A 234 19.65 3.71 -10.91
CA THR A 234 18.25 3.62 -10.50
C THR A 234 18.06 2.64 -9.34
N LEU A 235 18.76 1.51 -9.35
CA LEU A 235 18.76 0.55 -8.23
C LEU A 235 19.28 1.20 -6.94
N PHE A 236 20.36 1.98 -7.03
CA PHE A 236 20.90 2.70 -5.88
C PHE A 236 19.90 3.70 -5.29
N LEU A 237 19.18 4.44 -6.14
CA LEU A 237 18.08 5.31 -5.71
C LEU A 237 16.96 4.53 -5.02
N ILE A 238 16.53 3.41 -5.60
CA ILE A 238 15.48 2.56 -5.02
C ILE A 238 15.88 2.08 -3.63
N ILE A 239 17.14 1.69 -3.42
CA ILE A 239 17.65 1.30 -2.09
C ILE A 239 17.49 2.45 -1.08
N ILE A 240 17.83 3.68 -1.46
CA ILE A 240 17.67 4.86 -0.59
C ILE A 240 16.19 5.09 -0.25
N LEU A 241 15.30 5.02 -1.26
CA LEU A 241 13.87 5.22 -1.05
C LEU A 241 13.23 4.11 -0.19
N MET A 242 13.67 2.86 -0.35
CA MET A 242 13.24 1.73 0.48
C MET A 242 13.72 1.85 1.93
N PHE A 243 14.92 2.40 2.13
CA PHE A 243 15.46 2.63 3.46
C PHE A 243 14.69 3.70 4.23
N ILE A 244 14.35 4.83 3.56
CA ILE A 244 13.49 5.87 4.15
C ILE A 244 12.08 5.32 4.38
N GLY A 245 11.55 4.57 3.41
CA GLY A 245 10.28 3.86 3.54
C GLY A 245 9.07 4.79 3.64
N ALA A 246 8.02 4.34 4.33
CA ALA A 246 6.72 5.00 4.46
C ALA A 246 6.61 5.84 5.76
N SER A 247 5.49 6.56 5.93
CA SER A 247 5.29 7.41 7.12
C SER A 247 5.06 6.58 8.39
N PRO A 248 5.37 7.11 9.59
CA PRO A 248 5.05 6.42 10.84
C PRO A 248 3.55 6.12 11.00
N SER A 249 3.21 5.07 11.75
CA SER A 249 1.81 4.64 11.96
C SER A 249 1.04 4.37 10.65
N SER A 250 1.72 3.81 9.65
CA SER A 250 1.17 3.41 8.36
C SER A 250 1.27 1.88 8.18
N THR A 251 0.83 1.37 7.03
CA THR A 251 1.00 -0.05 6.67
C THR A 251 2.41 -0.37 6.19
N GLY A 252 3.19 0.66 5.84
CA GLY A 252 4.58 0.54 5.40
C GLY A 252 5.59 0.69 6.55
N GLY A 253 6.80 0.21 6.31
CA GLY A 253 7.94 0.35 7.23
C GLY A 253 8.92 1.41 6.75
N GLY A 254 9.97 1.67 7.54
CA GLY A 254 11.00 2.66 7.21
C GLY A 254 11.70 3.19 8.46
N ILE A 255 12.53 4.21 8.27
CA ILE A 255 13.23 4.96 9.32
C ILE A 255 12.76 6.41 9.33
#